data_AF-A0A2N9EWX7-F1
#
_entry.id   AF-A0A2N9EWX7-F1
#
_cell.length_a   1.000
_cell.length_b   1.000
_cell.length_c   1.000
_cell.angle_alpha   90.00
_cell.angle_beta   90.00
_cell.angle_gamma   90.00
#
_symmetry.space_group_name_H-M   'P 1'
#
loop_
_entity.id
_entity.type
_entity.pdbx_description
1 polymer ?
#
loop_
_entity_poly.entity_id
_entity_poly.type
_entity_poly.pdbx_seq_one_letter_code
_entity_poly.pdbx_strand_id
1 'polypeptide(L)'
;MSCATTTFNLVPSLKLHNNNNLRFPKPFAHFSVSNSSSFSVGPLFSISTNHRFLSPPDSRCFDGSRFSSSPFNCSALKSQPSVSLADHTITASRVNALGLPDNCLWRAIQNSMVACVNESTAVISNVLEYNISGEFIPDIACMLAHKSNFRQNLALYMIIIEEERVVVLVIGGGGREHALCYALQRSPSCDAVFCAPGNVGISNSGNATCISDLDILDSSAVISFCRKWGVGLVVVGPEAPLVAGLANDLLKAGIPTFGPSAEAAALEGSKNFMKNLCDKYGIPTAKYKTFSDPSAAKQYIQEQGAPIVIKADGLAAGKGVIVAMTVEEAYEAVDSMLVKGDFGSAGCRVIVEEFLEGEEASFFALVDGENAIPLESAQDHKRVGDGDTGPNTGGMGAYSPAPVLTKELQAVVMNSIIFPTVKGMAAEGCKFVGVLYAGLMIEKKSGLPKLIEYNVRFGDPECQVLMVRLESDLAQVLLAACRGELSGVSLNWSPGSAMVVVMASNGYPGAYEKGTVIRNLEDAEHVAPCVQIFHAGTAQDSEGNIIATGGRVLGVTAKGTDLEEARDRAYRAVEEINWPGGFYRRDIGWRALPQKQFATKG
;
A
#
# COMPACT_ATOMS: atom_id res chain seq x y z
N MET A 1 66.87 4.89 35.51
CA MET A 1 67.63 5.74 34.57
C MET A 1 66.63 6.56 33.74
N SER A 2 66.95 7.82 33.43
CA SER A 2 66.31 8.79 32.49
C SER A 2 64.87 8.52 31.98
N CYS A 3 63.86 9.36 32.31
CA CYS A 3 63.51 10.68 31.71
C CYS A 3 62.84 10.59 30.31
N ALA A 4 61.85 11.40 29.91
CA ALA A 4 61.16 12.58 30.50
C ALA A 4 59.71 12.69 29.92
N THR A 5 58.64 13.01 30.70
CA THR A 5 58.02 14.35 30.96
C THR A 5 57.36 15.00 29.70
N THR A 6 56.15 15.61 29.68
CA THR A 6 55.46 16.45 30.70
C THR A 6 53.91 16.52 30.58
N THR A 7 53.25 16.86 31.70
CA THR A 7 51.81 17.12 32.03
C THR A 7 51.27 18.50 31.52
N PHE A 8 50.03 19.00 31.72
CA PHE A 8 49.08 19.01 32.87
C PHE A 8 47.59 19.31 32.50
N ASN A 9 46.66 19.02 33.42
CA ASN A 9 45.25 19.47 33.46
C ASN A 9 45.05 20.66 34.43
N LEU A 10 43.99 21.49 34.28
CA LEU A 10 43.02 21.89 35.34
C LEU A 10 41.96 22.96 34.93
N VAL A 11 41.00 23.22 35.82
CA VAL A 11 39.69 23.92 35.69
C VAL A 11 39.33 24.59 37.06
N PRO A 12 38.26 25.41 37.30
CA PRO A 12 37.18 25.94 36.41
C PRO A 12 36.70 27.42 36.65
N SER A 13 35.70 27.86 35.84
CA SER A 13 34.57 28.78 36.17
C SER A 13 34.77 30.28 36.50
N LEU A 14 33.90 31.13 35.93
CA LEU A 14 33.44 32.41 36.53
C LEU A 14 32.11 32.91 35.91
N LYS A 15 31.17 33.37 36.75
CA LYS A 15 29.94 34.10 36.35
C LYS A 15 30.20 35.61 36.36
N LEU A 16 29.46 36.38 35.56
CA LEU A 16 29.08 37.77 35.89
C LEU A 16 27.84 38.22 35.12
N HIS A 17 26.94 38.95 35.79
CA HIS A 17 25.79 39.65 35.20
C HIS A 17 26.22 41.02 34.64
N ASN A 18 25.54 41.54 33.60
CA ASN A 18 24.62 42.67 33.81
C ASN A 18 23.74 43.03 32.61
N ASN A 19 22.61 43.67 32.93
CA ASN A 19 21.64 44.24 31.98
C ASN A 19 22.18 45.48 31.26
N ASN A 20 21.70 45.76 30.04
CA ASN A 20 20.71 46.84 29.87
C ASN A 20 20.09 46.94 28.47
N ASN A 21 18.87 47.48 28.47
CA ASN A 21 18.04 47.77 27.30
C ASN A 21 18.68 48.78 26.33
N LEU A 22 18.26 48.76 25.06
CA LEU A 22 17.69 49.93 24.37
C LEU A 22 16.87 49.51 23.13
N ARG A 23 15.86 50.31 22.78
CA ARG A 23 14.86 50.04 21.73
C ARG A 23 15.27 50.66 20.37
N PHE A 24 14.72 50.07 19.28
CA PHE A 24 14.24 50.61 17.99
C PHE A 24 14.45 52.12 17.62
N PRO A 25 14.49 52.52 16.32
CA PRO A 25 13.77 51.89 15.18
C PRO A 25 14.46 51.87 13.78
N LYS A 26 13.79 51.24 12.80
CA LYS A 26 13.94 51.49 11.34
C LYS A 26 13.39 52.90 10.98
N PRO A 27 13.73 53.56 9.84
CA PRO A 27 12.97 53.32 8.59
C PRO A 27 13.69 53.61 7.23
N PHE A 28 13.06 53.20 6.12
CA PHE A 28 13.17 53.63 4.68
C PHE A 28 14.58 53.86 4.04
N ALA A 29 14.89 53.44 2.80
CA ALA A 29 14.10 53.62 1.57
C ALA A 29 14.60 52.75 0.38
N HIS A 30 13.84 52.79 -0.71
CA HIS A 30 14.03 52.15 -2.03
C HIS A 30 15.45 52.11 -2.63
N PHE A 31 15.73 51.03 -3.37
CA PHE A 31 16.22 51.15 -4.75
C PHE A 31 15.60 50.06 -5.65
N SER A 32 15.11 50.47 -6.82
CA SER A 32 14.60 49.59 -7.87
C SER A 32 15.66 49.35 -8.94
N VAL A 33 15.86 48.10 -9.35
CA VAL A 33 16.56 47.74 -10.60
C VAL A 33 15.70 46.74 -11.37
N SER A 34 15.71 46.87 -12.69
CA SER A 34 14.74 46.34 -13.65
C SER A 34 14.96 44.90 -14.09
N ASN A 35 13.86 44.25 -14.49
CA ASN A 35 13.81 42.99 -15.25
C ASN A 35 14.79 42.94 -16.45
N SER A 36 15.32 41.75 -16.74
CA SER A 36 15.26 41.16 -18.09
C SER A 36 15.85 39.73 -18.15
N SER A 37 15.00 38.75 -18.47
CA SER A 37 15.41 37.46 -19.06
C SER A 37 14.19 36.72 -19.63
N SER A 38 13.63 37.29 -20.71
CA SER A 38 12.65 36.61 -21.55
C SER A 38 13.31 35.50 -22.36
N PHE A 39 12.88 34.25 -22.19
CA PHE A 39 13.20 33.18 -23.14
C PHE A 39 12.17 33.14 -24.27
N SER A 40 12.65 33.25 -25.51
CA SER A 40 11.82 33.29 -26.73
C SER A 40 11.57 31.88 -27.29
N VAL A 41 10.32 31.62 -27.65
CA VAL A 41 9.91 30.43 -28.41
C VAL A 41 10.15 30.67 -29.91
N GLY A 42 10.67 29.66 -30.62
CA GLY A 42 10.84 29.66 -32.08
C GLY A 42 10.01 28.53 -32.75
N PRO A 43 9.31 28.77 -33.89
CA PRO A 43 8.38 27.82 -34.50
C PRO A 43 8.94 27.05 -35.73
N LEU A 44 8.08 26.21 -36.31
CA LEU A 44 8.16 25.34 -37.53
C LEU A 44 8.16 23.84 -37.12
N PHE A 45 7.30 22.97 -37.65
CA PHE A 45 6.72 22.91 -39.00
C PHE A 45 5.19 22.79 -39.05
N SER A 46 4.62 23.13 -40.21
CA SER A 46 3.23 22.79 -40.57
C SER A 46 3.23 21.86 -41.79
N ILE A 47 2.35 20.86 -41.78
CA ILE A 47 1.85 20.17 -42.98
C ILE A 47 0.34 20.09 -42.84
N SER A 48 -0.37 20.76 -43.75
CA SER A 48 -1.82 20.63 -43.89
C SER A 48 -2.17 19.60 -44.95
N THR A 49 -3.19 18.79 -44.71
CA THR A 49 -4.13 18.41 -45.78
C THR A 49 -5.54 18.36 -45.21
N ASN A 50 -6.46 19.03 -45.91
CA ASN A 50 -7.89 18.96 -45.64
C ASN A 50 -8.43 17.55 -45.97
N HIS A 51 -9.52 17.12 -45.33
CA HIS A 51 -10.80 17.01 -46.03
C HIS A 51 -11.99 16.98 -45.05
N ARG A 52 -13.17 17.35 -45.55
CA ARG A 52 -14.42 17.61 -44.83
C ARG A 52 -15.48 16.55 -45.16
N PHE A 53 -16.46 16.42 -44.26
CA PHE A 53 -17.82 15.87 -44.45
C PHE A 53 -17.95 14.37 -44.81
N LEU A 54 -18.65 13.60 -43.96
CA LEU A 54 -20.12 13.39 -44.05
C LEU A 54 -20.64 12.55 -42.86
N SER A 55 -21.90 12.77 -42.49
CA SER A 55 -22.63 12.00 -41.47
C SER A 55 -23.14 10.65 -42.03
N PRO A 56 -23.36 9.62 -41.19
CA PRO A 56 -23.99 8.37 -41.61
C PRO A 56 -25.53 8.48 -41.66
N PRO A 57 -26.22 7.74 -42.54
CA PRO A 57 -27.67 7.53 -42.48
C PRO A 57 -28.05 6.24 -41.72
N ASP A 58 -29.24 6.24 -41.14
CA ASP A 58 -29.84 5.09 -40.46
C ASP A 58 -30.28 3.94 -41.37
N SER A 59 -30.39 2.77 -40.76
CA SER A 59 -31.59 1.90 -40.73
C SER A 59 -31.50 0.48 -41.31
N ARG A 60 -32.18 -0.41 -40.56
CA ARG A 60 -32.80 -1.70 -40.93
C ARG A 60 -31.93 -2.97 -40.98
N CYS A 61 -32.02 -3.70 -39.85
CA CYS A 61 -32.65 -5.03 -39.74
C CYS A 61 -32.52 -6.00 -40.92
N PHE A 62 -31.93 -7.18 -40.67
CA PHE A 62 -32.61 -8.44 -40.97
C PHE A 62 -32.22 -9.55 -39.98
N ASP A 63 -33.18 -10.44 -39.72
CA ASP A 63 -33.12 -11.64 -38.87
C ASP A 63 -32.56 -12.85 -39.68
N GLY A 64 -32.21 -13.96 -39.01
CA GLY A 64 -32.16 -15.27 -39.69
C GLY A 64 -30.91 -16.15 -39.52
N SER A 65 -30.73 -16.73 -38.33
CA SER A 65 -30.43 -18.16 -38.10
C SER A 65 -29.25 -18.91 -38.77
N ARG A 66 -28.46 -19.58 -37.89
CA ARG A 66 -27.85 -20.94 -38.03
C ARG A 66 -26.84 -21.23 -39.16
N PHE A 67 -25.64 -21.68 -38.78
CA PHE A 67 -25.20 -23.08 -39.01
C PHE A 67 -24.04 -23.47 -38.08
N SER A 68 -23.77 -24.78 -37.95
CA SER A 68 -22.93 -25.42 -36.93
C SER A 68 -21.61 -25.98 -37.50
N SER A 69 -20.65 -26.26 -36.59
CA SER A 69 -19.65 -27.37 -36.62
C SER A 69 -18.74 -27.57 -37.87
N SER A 70 -17.45 -27.92 -37.79
CA SER A 70 -16.47 -28.07 -36.70
C SER A 70 -15.04 -28.17 -37.33
N PRO A 71 -13.99 -28.80 -36.77
CA PRO A 71 -12.65 -28.19 -36.68
C PRO A 71 -11.68 -28.49 -37.84
N PHE A 72 -10.69 -27.60 -38.03
CA PHE A 72 -9.53 -27.84 -38.90
C PHE A 72 -8.46 -28.69 -38.20
N ASN A 73 -7.87 -29.63 -38.96
CA ASN A 73 -6.89 -30.61 -38.48
C ASN A 73 -5.48 -30.29 -38.99
N CYS A 74 -4.45 -30.67 -38.24
CA CYS A 74 -3.07 -30.23 -38.43
C CYS A 74 -2.17 -31.37 -38.96
N SER A 75 -1.82 -31.35 -40.25
CA SER A 75 -0.78 -32.24 -40.81
C SER A 75 -0.32 -31.81 -42.21
N ALA A 76 0.89 -31.23 -42.32
CA ALA A 76 1.86 -31.44 -43.41
C ALA A 76 2.97 -30.37 -43.38
N LEU A 77 4.23 -30.79 -43.18
CA LEU A 77 5.38 -30.50 -44.04
C LEU A 77 6.69 -30.95 -43.35
N LYS A 78 7.12 -32.17 -43.66
CA LYS A 78 8.51 -32.61 -43.49
C LYS A 78 9.23 -32.42 -44.83
N SER A 79 10.18 -31.48 -44.90
CA SER A 79 11.33 -31.54 -45.83
C SER A 79 12.27 -30.35 -45.60
N GLN A 80 13.45 -30.59 -45.04
CA GLN A 80 14.60 -29.68 -45.16
C GLN A 80 15.56 -30.19 -46.24
N PRO A 81 16.28 -29.30 -46.93
CA PRO A 81 17.65 -29.53 -47.35
C PRO A 81 18.65 -28.86 -46.39
N SER A 82 19.81 -29.49 -46.23
CA SER A 82 20.93 -29.06 -45.39
C SER A 82 21.59 -27.75 -45.85
N VAL A 83 22.01 -26.91 -44.90
CA VAL A 83 22.93 -25.79 -45.12
C VAL A 83 24.08 -25.88 -44.11
N SER A 84 25.32 -25.74 -44.58
CA SER A 84 26.53 -25.81 -43.77
C SER A 84 26.81 -24.50 -43.02
N LEU A 85 27.30 -24.58 -41.77
CA LEU A 85 27.82 -23.41 -41.06
C LEU A 85 29.15 -22.93 -41.67
N ALA A 86 29.10 -21.79 -42.35
CA ALA A 86 30.24 -20.89 -42.55
C ALA A 86 29.71 -19.46 -42.73
N ASP A 87 30.46 -18.48 -42.23
CA ASP A 87 30.29 -17.03 -42.39
C ASP A 87 28.97 -16.38 -41.94
N HIS A 88 28.95 -15.89 -40.69
CA HIS A 88 28.03 -14.84 -40.26
C HIS A 88 28.70 -13.46 -40.30
N THR A 89 28.39 -12.70 -41.35
CA THR A 89 28.49 -11.23 -41.34
C THR A 89 27.21 -10.66 -41.94
N ILE A 90 26.18 -10.48 -41.11
CA ILE A 90 24.90 -9.91 -41.56
C ILE A 90 24.97 -8.39 -41.42
N THR A 91 25.20 -7.71 -42.54
CA THR A 91 25.03 -6.26 -42.64
C THR A 91 23.55 -5.91 -42.85
N ALA A 92 23.07 -4.85 -42.22
CA ALA A 92 21.65 -4.49 -42.11
C ALA A 92 20.97 -4.02 -43.42
N SER A 93 21.56 -4.27 -44.60
CA SER A 93 21.13 -3.72 -45.90
C SER A 93 20.28 -4.67 -46.76
N ARG A 94 19.76 -5.78 -46.20
CA ARG A 94 18.95 -6.78 -46.94
C ARG A 94 17.59 -7.16 -46.33
N VAL A 95 17.10 -6.45 -45.31
CA VAL A 95 15.84 -6.81 -44.60
C VAL A 95 14.57 -6.41 -45.37
N ASN A 96 14.63 -5.43 -46.28
CA ASN A 96 13.45 -4.90 -47.01
C ASN A 96 12.99 -5.73 -48.23
N ALA A 97 13.12 -7.07 -48.21
CA ALA A 97 12.76 -7.93 -49.34
C ALA A 97 11.69 -9.01 -49.04
N LEU A 98 11.24 -9.15 -47.79
CA LEU A 98 10.23 -10.14 -47.37
C LEU A 98 9.21 -9.48 -46.46
N GLY A 99 8.08 -9.04 -47.02
CA GLY A 99 7.00 -8.35 -46.29
C GLY A 99 6.23 -9.29 -45.36
N LEU A 100 6.78 -9.54 -44.17
CA LEU A 100 6.16 -10.30 -43.08
C LEU A 100 5.95 -9.38 -41.86
N PRO A 101 4.84 -9.50 -41.12
CA PRO A 101 4.55 -8.63 -39.98
C PRO A 101 5.47 -8.90 -38.78
N ASP A 102 5.80 -7.83 -38.04
CA ASP A 102 6.87 -7.78 -37.03
C ASP A 102 6.80 -8.87 -35.94
N ASN A 103 5.60 -9.32 -35.59
CA ASN A 103 5.37 -10.36 -34.59
C ASN A 103 6.01 -11.73 -34.94
N CYS A 104 6.29 -12.00 -36.22
CA CYS A 104 7.01 -13.22 -36.62
C CYS A 104 8.53 -13.11 -36.41
N LEU A 105 9.09 -11.90 -36.59
CA LEU A 105 10.53 -11.66 -36.40
C LEU A 105 10.90 -11.77 -34.91
N TRP A 106 10.07 -11.21 -34.02
CA TRP A 106 10.26 -11.30 -32.58
C TRP A 106 10.26 -12.75 -32.06
N ARG A 107 9.31 -13.58 -32.51
CA ARG A 107 9.30 -15.02 -32.17
C ARG A 107 10.50 -15.79 -32.72
N ALA A 108 11.00 -15.43 -33.90
CA ALA A 108 12.22 -16.04 -34.44
C ALA A 108 13.46 -15.69 -33.60
N ILE A 109 13.55 -14.45 -33.12
CA ILE A 109 14.63 -13.98 -32.23
C ILE A 109 14.54 -14.69 -30.87
N GLN A 110 13.36 -14.71 -30.23
CA GLN A 110 13.15 -15.41 -28.95
C GLN A 110 13.49 -16.91 -29.04
N ASN A 111 13.02 -17.61 -30.07
CA ASN A 111 13.32 -19.04 -30.25
C ASN A 111 14.83 -19.30 -30.47
N SER A 112 15.52 -18.38 -31.16
CA SER A 112 16.98 -18.48 -31.37
C SER A 112 17.76 -18.21 -30.08
N MET A 113 17.30 -17.28 -29.23
CA MET A 113 17.90 -17.03 -27.92
C MET A 113 17.71 -18.22 -26.97
N VAL A 114 16.51 -18.81 -26.91
CA VAL A 114 16.23 -20.01 -26.09
C VAL A 114 17.08 -21.21 -26.51
N ALA A 115 17.31 -21.41 -27.82
CA ALA A 115 18.21 -22.45 -28.31
C ALA A 115 19.66 -22.24 -27.82
N CYS A 116 20.17 -21.01 -27.90
CA CYS A 116 21.52 -20.65 -27.47
C CYS A 116 21.74 -20.83 -25.95
N VAL A 117 20.72 -20.55 -25.14
CA VAL A 117 20.74 -20.80 -23.68
C VAL A 117 20.78 -22.29 -23.36
N ASN A 118 20.04 -23.13 -24.10
CA ASN A 118 20.01 -24.58 -23.90
C ASN A 118 21.33 -25.29 -24.29
N GLU A 119 22.00 -24.83 -25.35
CA GLU A 119 23.36 -25.33 -25.66
C GLU A 119 24.38 -24.91 -24.60
N SER A 120 24.24 -23.70 -24.05
CA SER A 120 25.13 -23.19 -23.00
C SER A 120 24.98 -23.94 -21.67
N THR A 121 23.77 -24.32 -21.27
CA THR A 121 23.55 -25.12 -20.05
C THR A 121 24.01 -26.57 -20.20
N ALA A 122 23.87 -27.17 -21.38
CA ALA A 122 24.39 -28.51 -21.66
C ALA A 122 25.93 -28.61 -21.51
N VAL A 123 26.67 -27.54 -21.81
CA VAL A 123 28.11 -27.46 -21.60
C VAL A 123 28.45 -27.36 -20.10
N ILE A 124 27.68 -26.63 -19.31
CA ILE A 124 27.91 -26.45 -17.87
C ILE A 124 27.66 -27.75 -17.09
N SER A 125 26.64 -28.55 -17.47
CA SER A 125 26.35 -29.84 -16.84
C SER A 125 27.48 -30.88 -17.01
N ASN A 126 28.28 -30.80 -18.07
CA ASN A 126 29.36 -31.76 -18.35
C ASN A 126 30.71 -31.41 -17.68
N VAL A 127 30.80 -30.29 -16.94
CA VAL A 127 32.06 -29.82 -16.31
C VAL A 127 32.13 -30.14 -14.81
N LEU A 128 31.06 -30.66 -14.20
CA LEU A 128 30.99 -30.96 -12.76
C LEU A 128 31.26 -32.44 -12.37
N GLU A 129 31.49 -33.33 -13.33
CA GLU A 129 31.83 -34.75 -13.08
C GLU A 129 33.26 -35.14 -13.51
N TYR A 130 34.29 -34.36 -13.15
CA TYR A 130 35.68 -34.86 -13.18
C TYR A 130 36.52 -34.36 -12.01
N ASN A 131 36.92 -35.30 -11.15
CA ASN A 131 37.91 -35.08 -10.10
C ASN A 131 38.63 -36.40 -9.79
N ILE A 132 39.89 -36.55 -10.20
CA ILE A 132 40.92 -37.48 -9.68
C ILE A 132 42.21 -37.29 -10.50
N SER A 133 43.36 -37.42 -9.83
CA SER A 133 44.74 -37.33 -10.34
C SER A 133 45.15 -35.97 -10.93
N GLY A 134 46.14 -35.33 -10.30
CA GLY A 134 46.66 -34.05 -10.75
C GLY A 134 47.87 -34.21 -11.67
N GLU A 135 47.91 -33.42 -12.74
CA GLU A 135 49.12 -33.02 -13.45
C GLU A 135 48.90 -31.61 -14.03
N PHE A 136 49.98 -30.84 -14.18
CA PHE A 136 49.93 -29.40 -14.49
C PHE A 136 50.53 -29.18 -15.88
N ILE A 137 49.74 -28.72 -16.87
CA ILE A 137 50.24 -28.22 -18.17
C ILE A 137 49.12 -27.39 -18.86
N PRO A 138 49.45 -26.40 -19.72
CA PRO A 138 48.77 -25.10 -19.64
C PRO A 138 47.82 -24.76 -20.79
N ASP A 139 46.67 -24.15 -20.47
CA ASP A 139 45.80 -23.52 -21.47
C ASP A 139 45.17 -22.19 -21.00
N ILE A 140 46.03 -21.28 -20.55
CA ILE A 140 45.65 -19.93 -20.11
C ILE A 140 45.09 -19.09 -21.28
N ALA A 141 45.43 -19.41 -22.52
CA ALA A 141 44.91 -18.73 -23.71
C ALA A 141 43.39 -18.94 -23.88
N CYS A 142 42.91 -20.18 -23.72
CA CYS A 142 41.47 -20.49 -23.80
C CYS A 142 40.66 -19.83 -22.67
N MET A 143 41.18 -19.82 -21.44
CA MET A 143 40.54 -19.13 -20.30
C MET A 143 40.46 -17.60 -20.47
N LEU A 144 41.42 -16.98 -21.15
CA LEU A 144 41.41 -15.53 -21.36
C LEU A 144 40.43 -15.11 -22.46
N ALA A 145 40.25 -15.91 -23.51
CA ALA A 145 39.20 -15.69 -24.52
C ALA A 145 37.79 -15.78 -23.90
N HIS A 146 37.54 -16.78 -23.04
CA HIS A 146 36.24 -16.86 -22.36
C HIS A 146 35.98 -15.72 -21.36
N LYS A 147 37.01 -15.12 -20.75
CA LYS A 147 36.81 -13.98 -19.82
C LYS A 147 36.27 -12.71 -20.50
N SER A 148 36.59 -12.44 -21.77
CA SER A 148 36.01 -11.30 -22.49
C SER A 148 34.53 -11.52 -22.77
N ASN A 149 34.19 -12.70 -23.31
CA ASN A 149 32.80 -13.05 -23.62
C ASN A 149 31.95 -13.24 -22.35
N PHE A 150 32.52 -13.74 -21.24
CA PHE A 150 31.78 -13.84 -19.97
C PHE A 150 31.51 -12.47 -19.35
N ARG A 151 32.43 -11.50 -19.47
CA ARG A 151 32.18 -10.11 -19.04
C ARG A 151 31.20 -9.37 -19.96
N GLN A 152 31.26 -9.60 -21.28
CA GLN A 152 30.30 -9.01 -22.20
C GLN A 152 28.91 -9.65 -22.08
N ASN A 153 28.81 -10.96 -21.86
CA ASN A 153 27.54 -11.63 -21.57
C ASN A 153 27.00 -11.26 -20.19
N LEU A 154 27.81 -11.14 -19.13
CA LEU A 154 27.32 -10.57 -17.87
C LEU A 154 26.86 -9.12 -18.03
N ALA A 155 27.59 -8.31 -18.81
CA ALA A 155 27.14 -6.96 -19.11
C ALA A 155 25.78 -6.99 -19.84
N LEU A 156 25.60 -7.86 -20.85
CA LEU A 156 24.33 -7.99 -21.56
C LEU A 156 23.18 -8.52 -20.66
N TYR A 157 23.48 -9.49 -19.79
CA TYR A 157 22.54 -10.02 -18.78
C TYR A 157 22.21 -9.01 -17.67
N MET A 158 23.10 -8.03 -17.44
CA MET A 158 22.91 -6.89 -16.53
C MET A 158 22.37 -5.63 -17.25
N ILE A 159 22.17 -5.66 -18.58
CA ILE A 159 21.73 -4.52 -19.39
C ILE A 159 20.31 -4.71 -19.95
N ILE A 160 19.77 -5.93 -19.96
CA ILE A 160 18.35 -6.19 -20.30
C ILE A 160 17.71 -7.19 -19.33
N ILE A 161 17.59 -6.79 -18.06
CA ILE A 161 16.27 -6.90 -17.44
C ILE A 161 15.62 -5.55 -17.74
N GLU A 162 14.79 -5.48 -18.78
CA GLU A 162 13.75 -4.45 -18.81
C GLU A 162 12.84 -4.77 -17.62
N GLU A 163 12.98 -4.01 -16.53
CA GLU A 163 12.05 -4.10 -15.40
C GLU A 163 10.66 -3.81 -15.96
N GLU A 164 9.75 -4.78 -15.79
CA GLU A 164 8.43 -4.77 -16.40
C GLU A 164 7.63 -3.57 -15.90
N ARG A 165 7.64 -2.48 -16.67
CA ARG A 165 6.87 -1.30 -16.34
C ARG A 165 5.41 -1.55 -16.62
N VAL A 166 4.57 -1.19 -15.64
CA VAL A 166 3.12 -1.41 -15.71
C VAL A 166 2.35 -0.11 -15.49
N VAL A 167 1.25 0.02 -16.23
CA VAL A 167 0.20 0.99 -15.92
C VAL A 167 -0.64 0.44 -14.76
N VAL A 168 -0.77 1.22 -13.69
CA VAL A 168 -1.44 0.81 -12.45
C VAL A 168 -2.77 1.55 -12.29
N LEU A 169 -3.82 0.83 -11.88
CA LEU A 169 -5.10 1.42 -11.46
C LEU A 169 -5.29 1.21 -9.94
N VAL A 170 -5.33 2.30 -9.18
CA VAL A 170 -5.70 2.28 -7.76
C VAL A 170 -7.22 2.47 -7.63
N ILE A 171 -7.88 1.57 -6.92
CA ILE A 171 -9.31 1.65 -6.60
C ILE A 171 -9.49 2.30 -5.23
N GLY A 172 -10.28 3.37 -5.15
CA GLY A 172 -10.63 4.15 -3.96
C GLY A 172 -10.38 5.65 -4.12
N GLY A 173 -10.26 6.37 -3.01
CA GLY A 173 -10.18 7.85 -3.00
C GLY A 173 -9.97 8.49 -1.62
N GLY A 174 -9.59 7.71 -0.61
CA GLY A 174 -9.19 8.19 0.71
C GLY A 174 -7.69 8.50 0.83
N GLY A 175 -7.24 8.82 2.04
CA GLY A 175 -5.84 9.18 2.32
C GLY A 175 -4.87 8.03 2.06
N ARG A 176 -5.29 6.79 2.35
CA ARG A 176 -4.60 5.56 1.93
C ARG A 176 -4.40 5.45 0.43
N GLU A 177 -5.43 5.70 -0.39
CA GLU A 177 -5.27 5.60 -1.84
C GLU A 177 -4.39 6.73 -2.39
N HIS A 178 -4.42 7.92 -1.77
CA HIS A 178 -3.47 8.98 -2.09
C HIS A 178 -2.03 8.56 -1.74
N ALA A 179 -1.80 7.97 -0.57
CA ALA A 179 -0.50 7.46 -0.16
C ALA A 179 0.02 6.33 -1.09
N LEU A 180 -0.88 5.44 -1.56
CA LEU A 180 -0.55 4.43 -2.57
C LEU A 180 -0.15 5.08 -3.90
N CYS A 181 -0.92 6.04 -4.40
CA CYS A 181 -0.57 6.78 -5.63
C CYS A 181 0.79 7.48 -5.51
N TYR A 182 1.06 8.12 -4.36
CA TYR A 182 2.34 8.77 -4.06
C TYR A 182 3.55 7.80 -4.03
N ALA A 183 3.35 6.55 -3.63
CA ALA A 183 4.42 5.54 -3.70
C ALA A 183 4.56 4.92 -5.10
N LEU A 184 3.44 4.67 -5.79
CA LEU A 184 3.43 4.13 -7.15
C LEU A 184 4.02 5.10 -8.18
N GLN A 185 3.74 6.41 -8.06
CA GLN A 185 4.33 7.44 -8.93
C GLN A 185 5.87 7.49 -8.84
N ARG A 186 6.45 7.06 -7.71
CA ARG A 186 7.90 6.98 -7.46
C ARG A 186 8.52 5.62 -7.80
N SER A 187 7.72 4.62 -8.18
CA SER A 187 8.21 3.27 -8.53
C SER A 187 8.78 3.27 -9.96
N PRO A 188 10.01 2.77 -10.19
CA PRO A 188 10.57 2.68 -11.53
C PRO A 188 9.79 1.70 -12.42
N SER A 189 9.25 0.61 -11.86
CA SER A 189 8.36 -0.34 -12.56
C SER A 189 6.93 0.20 -12.78
N CYS A 190 6.64 1.47 -12.50
CA CYS A 190 5.34 2.07 -12.83
C CYS A 190 5.47 3.04 -14.03
N ASP A 191 4.71 2.81 -15.09
CA ASP A 191 4.63 3.72 -16.25
C ASP A 191 3.70 4.91 -15.99
N ALA A 192 2.53 4.63 -15.42
CA ALA A 192 1.48 5.61 -15.13
C ALA A 192 0.54 5.09 -14.04
N VAL A 193 0.01 6.01 -13.23
CA VAL A 193 -0.97 5.71 -12.18
C VAL A 193 -2.32 6.35 -12.54
N PHE A 194 -3.37 5.53 -12.57
CA PHE A 194 -4.77 5.95 -12.54
C PHE A 194 -5.34 5.73 -11.14
N CYS A 195 -6.30 6.55 -10.72
CA CYS A 195 -7.03 6.35 -9.48
C CYS A 195 -8.54 6.52 -9.71
N ALA A 196 -9.37 5.62 -9.21
CA ALA A 196 -10.82 5.65 -9.44
C ALA A 196 -11.61 5.44 -8.14
N PRO A 197 -12.50 6.37 -7.74
CA PRO A 197 -12.72 7.69 -8.33
C PRO A 197 -11.57 8.68 -8.06
N GLY A 198 -10.69 8.37 -7.10
CA GLY A 198 -9.67 9.29 -6.61
C GLY A 198 -10.24 10.45 -5.77
N ASN A 199 -9.46 11.51 -5.60
CA ASN A 199 -9.88 12.77 -4.99
C ASN A 199 -9.07 13.96 -5.52
N VAL A 200 -9.50 15.18 -5.21
CA VAL A 200 -8.87 16.42 -5.72
C VAL A 200 -7.38 16.52 -5.38
N GLY A 201 -6.94 16.05 -4.20
CA GLY A 201 -5.54 16.10 -3.81
C GLY A 201 -4.66 15.15 -4.63
N ILE A 202 -5.18 13.97 -4.99
CA ILE A 202 -4.47 13.01 -5.86
C ILE A 202 -4.25 13.61 -7.25
N SER A 203 -5.25 14.32 -7.79
CA SER A 203 -5.13 15.05 -9.07
C SER A 203 -4.16 16.22 -8.97
N ASN A 204 -4.31 17.07 -7.95
CA ASN A 204 -3.54 18.32 -7.82
C ASN A 204 -2.06 18.08 -7.52
N SER A 205 -1.71 17.02 -6.80
CA SER A 205 -0.32 16.60 -6.58
C SER A 205 0.33 15.96 -7.81
N GLY A 206 -0.46 15.60 -8.83
CA GLY A 206 0.01 14.83 -9.99
C GLY A 206 0.35 13.37 -9.67
N ASN A 207 -0.05 12.86 -8.49
CA ASN A 207 0.26 11.50 -8.04
C ASN A 207 -0.47 10.42 -8.86
N ALA A 208 -1.65 10.72 -9.39
CA ALA A 208 -2.35 9.88 -10.36
C ALA A 208 -3.34 10.67 -11.22
N THR A 209 -3.73 10.12 -12.37
CA THR A 209 -4.89 10.61 -13.13
C THR A 209 -6.17 10.06 -12.52
N CYS A 210 -6.98 10.92 -11.90
CA CYS A 210 -8.25 10.51 -11.30
C CYS A 210 -9.35 10.30 -12.35
N ILE A 211 -10.14 9.23 -12.20
CA ILE A 211 -11.23 8.82 -13.09
C ILE A 211 -12.54 8.84 -12.28
N SER A 212 -13.11 10.03 -12.08
CA SER A 212 -14.28 10.27 -11.22
C SER A 212 -15.51 9.43 -11.56
N ASP A 213 -15.70 9.12 -12.84
CA ASP A 213 -16.94 8.57 -13.38
C ASP A 213 -16.92 7.04 -13.50
N LEU A 214 -15.82 6.39 -13.08
CA LEU A 214 -15.71 4.93 -13.07
C LEU A 214 -16.32 4.35 -11.79
N ASP A 215 -17.46 3.67 -11.93
CA ASP A 215 -18.05 2.91 -10.82
C ASP A 215 -17.14 1.73 -10.45
N ILE A 216 -16.60 1.78 -9.24
CA ILE A 216 -15.67 0.78 -8.69
C ILE A 216 -16.37 -0.48 -8.17
N LEU A 217 -17.71 -0.49 -8.15
CA LEU A 217 -18.53 -1.66 -7.81
C LEU A 217 -19.05 -2.38 -9.07
N ASP A 218 -18.88 -1.81 -10.26
CA ASP A 218 -19.13 -2.49 -11.54
C ASP A 218 -17.83 -3.09 -12.11
N SER A 219 -17.61 -4.38 -11.83
CA SER A 219 -16.50 -5.16 -12.41
C SER A 219 -16.40 -5.03 -13.93
N SER A 220 -17.52 -4.93 -14.65
CA SER A 220 -17.53 -4.84 -16.11
C SER A 220 -17.02 -3.49 -16.60
N ALA A 221 -17.36 -2.40 -15.90
CA ALA A 221 -16.82 -1.07 -16.17
C ALA A 221 -15.30 -1.03 -15.90
N VAL A 222 -14.85 -1.56 -14.76
CA VAL A 222 -13.42 -1.61 -14.39
C VAL A 222 -12.61 -2.45 -15.39
N ILE A 223 -13.06 -3.66 -15.74
CA ILE A 223 -12.40 -4.51 -16.76
C ILE A 223 -12.32 -3.79 -18.11
N SER A 224 -13.38 -3.08 -18.51
CA SER A 224 -13.42 -2.34 -19.77
C SER A 224 -12.43 -1.16 -19.77
N PHE A 225 -12.31 -0.46 -18.65
CA PHE A 225 -11.29 0.57 -18.46
C PHE A 225 -9.87 -0.02 -18.55
N CYS A 226 -9.60 -1.09 -17.80
CA CYS A 226 -8.28 -1.75 -17.77
C CYS A 226 -7.83 -2.18 -19.16
N ARG A 227 -8.72 -2.79 -19.95
CA ARG A 227 -8.44 -3.21 -21.34
C ARG A 227 -8.20 -2.02 -22.28
N LYS A 228 -8.94 -0.92 -22.11
CA LYS A 228 -8.80 0.29 -22.94
C LYS A 228 -7.46 0.99 -22.73
N TRP A 229 -6.95 0.99 -21.50
CA TRP A 229 -5.76 1.75 -21.10
C TRP A 229 -4.51 0.90 -20.86
N GLY A 230 -4.58 -0.42 -21.09
CA GLY A 230 -3.43 -1.32 -20.92
C GLY A 230 -2.99 -1.47 -19.46
N VAL A 231 -3.93 -1.42 -18.51
CA VAL A 231 -3.63 -1.56 -17.07
C VAL A 231 -3.07 -2.96 -16.80
N GLY A 232 -1.81 -3.01 -16.37
CA GLY A 232 -1.09 -4.24 -16.03
C GLY A 232 -1.23 -4.66 -14.57
N LEU A 233 -1.69 -3.76 -13.69
CA LEU A 233 -1.91 -4.03 -12.27
C LEU A 233 -3.09 -3.20 -11.72
N VAL A 234 -4.03 -3.85 -11.04
CA VAL A 234 -5.06 -3.17 -10.24
C VAL A 234 -4.71 -3.31 -8.76
N VAL A 235 -4.77 -2.21 -8.00
CA VAL A 235 -4.50 -2.18 -6.55
C VAL A 235 -5.78 -1.74 -5.83
N VAL A 236 -6.38 -2.63 -5.03
CA VAL A 236 -7.67 -2.35 -4.39
C VAL A 236 -7.46 -1.82 -2.96
N GLY A 237 -7.81 -0.55 -2.75
CA GLY A 237 -7.68 0.13 -1.46
C GLY A 237 -8.79 -0.19 -0.44
N PRO A 238 -10.08 0.06 -0.76
CA PRO A 238 -11.20 -0.17 0.15
C PRO A 238 -11.69 -1.62 0.15
N GLU A 239 -12.37 -2.00 1.23
CA GLU A 239 -12.90 -3.35 1.46
C GLU A 239 -14.16 -3.67 0.63
N ALA A 240 -14.99 -2.69 0.30
CA ALA A 240 -16.27 -2.92 -0.36
C ALA A 240 -16.14 -3.59 -1.76
N PRO A 241 -15.25 -3.16 -2.67
CA PRO A 241 -15.03 -3.86 -3.94
C PRO A 241 -14.45 -5.27 -3.79
N LEU A 242 -13.65 -5.53 -2.74
CA LEU A 242 -13.10 -6.85 -2.45
C LEU A 242 -14.23 -7.83 -2.07
N VAL A 243 -15.10 -7.43 -1.14
CA VAL A 243 -16.27 -8.22 -0.73
C VAL A 243 -17.29 -8.38 -1.86
N ALA A 244 -17.39 -7.41 -2.77
CA ALA A 244 -18.21 -7.50 -3.98
C ALA A 244 -17.64 -8.44 -5.07
N GLY A 245 -16.39 -8.91 -4.94
CA GLY A 245 -15.78 -9.86 -5.88
C GLY A 245 -15.02 -9.23 -7.06
N LEU A 246 -14.69 -7.93 -7.01
CA LEU A 246 -13.96 -7.25 -8.08
C LEU A 246 -12.64 -7.97 -8.44
N ALA A 247 -11.92 -8.48 -7.43
CA ALA A 247 -10.69 -9.24 -7.63
C ALA A 247 -10.93 -10.57 -8.36
N ASN A 248 -12.01 -11.29 -8.04
CA ASN A 248 -12.39 -12.54 -8.72
C ASN A 248 -12.63 -12.30 -10.22
N ASP A 249 -13.35 -11.24 -10.56
CA ASP A 249 -13.69 -10.90 -11.96
C ASP A 249 -12.48 -10.40 -12.76
N LEU A 250 -11.62 -9.57 -12.17
CA LEU A 250 -10.39 -9.09 -12.81
C LEU A 250 -9.39 -10.24 -13.07
N LEU A 251 -9.17 -11.12 -12.09
CA LEU A 251 -8.31 -12.29 -12.26
C LEU A 251 -8.86 -13.23 -13.35
N LYS A 252 -10.17 -13.47 -13.37
CA LYS A 252 -10.85 -14.22 -14.44
C LYS A 252 -10.75 -13.55 -15.81
N ALA A 253 -10.63 -12.22 -15.86
CA ALA A 253 -10.39 -11.45 -17.07
C ALA A 253 -8.91 -11.40 -17.50
N GLY A 254 -7.99 -11.99 -16.72
CA GLY A 254 -6.55 -12.01 -16.97
C GLY A 254 -5.79 -10.76 -16.53
N ILE A 255 -6.35 -9.96 -15.62
CA ILE A 255 -5.77 -8.70 -15.15
C ILE A 255 -5.17 -8.93 -13.74
N PRO A 256 -3.83 -8.77 -13.56
CA PRO A 256 -3.20 -8.87 -12.25
C PRO A 256 -3.84 -7.90 -11.25
N THR A 257 -4.26 -8.42 -10.10
CA THR A 257 -5.01 -7.67 -9.10
C THR A 257 -4.46 -7.91 -7.72
N PHE A 258 -3.94 -6.84 -7.12
CA PHE A 258 -3.50 -6.80 -5.73
C PHE A 258 -4.70 -6.52 -4.83
N GLY A 259 -5.29 -7.61 -4.34
CA GLY A 259 -6.42 -7.62 -3.44
C GLY A 259 -7.00 -9.04 -3.33
N PRO A 260 -7.52 -9.44 -2.15
CA PRO A 260 -8.05 -10.78 -1.95
C PRO A 260 -9.33 -11.02 -2.76
N SER A 261 -9.61 -12.28 -3.05
CA SER A 261 -10.91 -12.69 -3.57
C SER A 261 -12.02 -12.44 -2.52
N ALA A 262 -13.29 -12.42 -2.92
CA ALA A 262 -14.41 -12.25 -1.99
C ALA A 262 -14.42 -13.32 -0.87
N GLU A 263 -14.03 -14.56 -1.21
CA GLU A 263 -13.90 -15.67 -0.26
C GLU A 263 -12.76 -15.43 0.75
N ALA A 264 -11.65 -14.83 0.30
CA ALA A 264 -10.53 -14.47 1.18
C ALA A 264 -10.81 -13.19 1.99
N ALA A 265 -11.61 -12.26 1.44
CA ALA A 265 -12.06 -11.05 2.10
C ALA A 265 -13.03 -11.32 3.27
N ALA A 266 -13.59 -12.55 3.37
CA ALA A 266 -14.38 -13.00 4.50
C ALA A 266 -13.64 -12.92 5.86
N LEU A 267 -12.30 -12.82 5.88
CA LEU A 267 -11.53 -12.54 7.10
C LEU A 267 -11.88 -11.20 7.77
N GLU A 268 -12.22 -10.16 7.00
CA GLU A 268 -12.77 -8.89 7.51
C GLU A 268 -14.30 -8.88 7.46
N GLY A 269 -14.88 -9.49 6.41
CA GLY A 269 -16.32 -9.51 6.15
C GLY A 269 -17.15 -10.36 7.14
N SER A 270 -16.59 -11.41 7.75
CA SER A 270 -17.24 -12.19 8.80
C SER A 270 -16.27 -12.52 9.94
N LYS A 271 -16.59 -11.99 11.12
CA LYS A 271 -15.83 -12.29 12.34
C LYS A 271 -16.01 -13.76 12.73
N ASN A 272 -17.16 -14.36 12.44
CA ASN A 272 -17.41 -15.78 12.67
C ASN A 272 -16.53 -16.66 11.77
N PHE A 273 -16.32 -16.30 10.50
CA PHE A 273 -15.38 -16.99 9.61
C PHE A 273 -13.94 -16.92 10.15
N MET A 274 -13.47 -15.71 10.47
CA MET A 274 -12.14 -15.49 11.03
C MET A 274 -11.90 -16.29 12.32
N LYS A 275 -12.85 -16.27 13.27
CA LYS A 275 -12.72 -17.01 14.53
C LYS A 275 -12.74 -18.53 14.34
N ASN A 276 -13.60 -19.06 13.46
CA ASN A 276 -13.58 -20.48 13.10
C ASN A 276 -12.24 -20.92 12.50
N LEU A 277 -11.63 -20.08 11.66
CA LEU A 277 -10.28 -20.33 11.12
C LEU A 277 -9.25 -20.35 12.26
N CYS A 278 -9.36 -19.42 13.22
CA CYS A 278 -8.46 -19.36 14.37
C CYS A 278 -8.48 -20.64 15.19
N ASP A 279 -9.66 -21.15 15.52
CA ASP A 279 -9.81 -22.40 16.27
C ASP A 279 -9.27 -23.61 15.49
N LYS A 280 -9.56 -23.69 14.18
CA LYS A 280 -9.15 -24.80 13.31
C LYS A 280 -7.62 -24.86 13.10
N TYR A 281 -6.96 -23.71 13.07
CA TYR A 281 -5.52 -23.59 12.78
C TYR A 281 -4.66 -23.19 13.98
N GLY A 282 -5.24 -23.07 15.17
CA GLY A 282 -4.52 -22.80 16.42
C GLY A 282 -3.96 -21.38 16.55
N ILE A 283 -4.60 -20.41 15.88
CA ILE A 283 -4.18 -18.99 15.90
C ILE A 283 -4.63 -18.36 17.23
N PRO A 284 -3.74 -17.72 18.00
CA PRO A 284 -4.09 -17.13 19.29
C PRO A 284 -5.01 -15.92 19.11
N THR A 285 -6.22 -16.01 19.64
CA THR A 285 -7.23 -14.93 19.67
C THR A 285 -7.95 -14.90 21.03
N ALA A 286 -8.76 -13.87 21.27
CA ALA A 286 -9.66 -13.82 22.41
C ALA A 286 -10.65 -14.99 22.36
N LYS A 287 -10.81 -15.72 23.48
CA LYS A 287 -11.91 -16.69 23.67
C LYS A 287 -13.24 -16.03 23.34
N TYR A 288 -14.12 -16.76 22.69
CA TYR A 288 -15.37 -16.21 22.19
C TYR A 288 -16.48 -17.24 22.14
N LYS A 289 -17.71 -16.76 21.96
CA LYS A 289 -18.87 -17.57 21.54
C LYS A 289 -19.81 -16.72 20.70
N THR A 290 -20.49 -17.34 19.73
CA THR A 290 -21.39 -16.64 18.80
C THR A 290 -22.86 -16.95 19.09
N PHE A 291 -23.72 -15.96 18.88
CA PHE A 291 -25.14 -16.02 19.24
C PHE A 291 -26.01 -15.31 18.21
N SER A 292 -27.17 -15.89 17.93
CA SER A 292 -28.29 -15.25 17.21
C SER A 292 -29.54 -15.08 18.08
N ASP A 293 -29.63 -15.76 19.23
CA ASP A 293 -30.65 -15.53 20.25
C ASP A 293 -30.09 -14.58 21.33
N PRO A 294 -30.74 -13.43 21.59
CA PRO A 294 -30.30 -12.51 22.64
C PRO A 294 -30.40 -13.11 24.04
N SER A 295 -31.30 -14.06 24.29
CA SER A 295 -31.46 -14.69 25.61
C SER A 295 -30.23 -15.53 25.96
N ALA A 296 -29.80 -16.39 25.04
CA ALA A 296 -28.58 -17.19 25.17
C ALA A 296 -27.30 -16.34 25.25
N ALA A 297 -27.23 -15.23 24.49
CA ALA A 297 -26.12 -14.28 24.58
C ALA A 297 -26.03 -13.66 25.99
N LYS A 298 -27.16 -13.18 26.52
CA LYS A 298 -27.25 -12.60 27.87
C LYS A 298 -26.93 -13.62 28.96
N GLN A 299 -27.41 -14.86 28.85
CA GLN A 299 -27.04 -15.93 29.79
C GLN A 299 -25.52 -16.17 29.79
N TYR A 300 -24.88 -16.24 28.63
CA TYR A 300 -23.42 -16.42 28.56
C TYR A 300 -22.66 -15.23 29.16
N ILE A 301 -23.10 -14.00 28.90
CA ILE A 301 -22.56 -12.79 29.54
C ILE A 301 -22.71 -12.87 31.07
N GLN A 302 -23.85 -13.34 31.59
CA GLN A 302 -24.08 -13.54 33.03
C GLN A 302 -23.11 -14.56 33.65
N GLU A 303 -22.74 -15.60 32.89
CA GLU A 303 -21.79 -16.65 33.29
C GLU A 303 -20.33 -16.18 33.23
N GLN A 304 -19.96 -15.31 32.29
CA GLN A 304 -18.58 -14.79 32.15
C GLN A 304 -18.29 -13.54 33.00
N GLY A 305 -19.30 -12.68 33.22
CA GLY A 305 -19.13 -11.37 33.85
C GLY A 305 -18.58 -10.30 32.89
N ALA A 306 -18.07 -9.20 33.48
CA ALA A 306 -17.49 -8.06 32.78
C ALA A 306 -16.12 -7.69 33.38
N PRO A 307 -15.20 -7.02 32.65
CA PRO A 307 -15.36 -6.48 31.30
C PRO A 307 -15.43 -7.55 30.21
N ILE A 308 -16.23 -7.31 29.18
CA ILE A 308 -16.48 -8.25 28.07
C ILE A 308 -16.72 -7.48 26.76
N VAL A 309 -16.43 -8.08 25.62
CA VAL A 309 -16.52 -7.41 24.31
C VAL A 309 -17.64 -8.03 23.48
N ILE A 310 -18.51 -7.18 22.92
CA ILE A 310 -19.64 -7.57 22.06
C ILE A 310 -19.38 -7.00 20.67
N LYS A 311 -19.34 -7.88 19.66
CA LYS A 311 -19.08 -7.50 18.26
C LYS A 311 -20.22 -7.97 17.36
N ALA A 312 -20.63 -7.13 16.40
CA ALA A 312 -21.53 -7.50 15.31
C ALA A 312 -20.78 -8.35 14.26
N ASP A 313 -21.38 -9.41 13.75
CA ASP A 313 -20.80 -10.26 12.69
C ASP A 313 -21.08 -9.67 11.30
N GLY A 314 -20.10 -8.96 10.76
CA GLY A 314 -20.21 -8.25 9.48
C GLY A 314 -19.36 -6.98 9.43
N LEU A 315 -19.41 -6.30 8.27
CA LEU A 315 -18.87 -4.96 8.09
C LEU A 315 -19.74 -3.92 8.80
N ALA A 316 -19.23 -3.37 9.90
CA ALA A 316 -19.90 -2.36 10.71
C ALA A 316 -19.10 -1.04 10.80
N ALA A 317 -18.19 -0.79 9.84
CA ALA A 317 -17.35 0.42 9.73
C ALA A 317 -16.67 0.84 11.05
N GLY A 318 -16.13 -0.13 11.81
CA GLY A 318 -15.50 0.09 13.13
C GLY A 318 -16.45 0.41 14.28
N LYS A 319 -17.77 0.56 14.03
CA LYS A 319 -18.79 0.93 15.03
C LYS A 319 -19.45 -0.27 15.70
N GLY A 320 -19.41 -1.45 15.07
CA GLY A 320 -20.01 -2.70 15.60
C GLY A 320 -19.15 -3.43 16.63
N VAL A 321 -18.42 -2.71 17.49
CA VAL A 321 -17.60 -3.27 18.59
C VAL A 321 -17.85 -2.44 19.83
N ILE A 322 -18.39 -3.07 20.88
CA ILE A 322 -18.65 -2.46 22.18
C ILE A 322 -17.83 -3.20 23.23
N VAL A 323 -17.01 -2.46 23.98
CA VAL A 323 -16.31 -2.95 25.17
C VAL A 323 -17.18 -2.57 26.36
N ALA A 324 -17.89 -3.54 26.92
CA ALA A 324 -18.77 -3.34 28.06
C ALA A 324 -17.98 -3.55 29.35
N MET A 325 -17.97 -2.53 30.22
CA MET A 325 -17.32 -2.56 31.52
C MET A 325 -18.25 -3.13 32.61
N THR A 326 -19.56 -3.17 32.34
CA THR A 326 -20.60 -3.74 33.20
C THR A 326 -21.43 -4.80 32.45
N VAL A 327 -22.15 -5.65 33.17
CA VAL A 327 -23.04 -6.67 32.57
C VAL A 327 -24.25 -5.99 31.93
N GLU A 328 -24.69 -4.88 32.49
CA GLU A 328 -25.79 -4.04 32.02
C GLU A 328 -25.45 -3.42 30.65
N GLU A 329 -24.27 -2.80 30.51
CA GLU A 329 -23.76 -2.32 29.20
C GLU A 329 -23.68 -3.46 28.16
N ALA A 330 -23.28 -4.66 28.59
CA ALA A 330 -23.19 -5.82 27.72
C ALA A 330 -24.58 -6.29 27.24
N TYR A 331 -25.61 -6.18 28.08
CA TYR A 331 -26.99 -6.48 27.73
C TYR A 331 -27.58 -5.45 26.76
N GLU A 332 -27.31 -4.16 26.97
CA GLU A 332 -27.70 -3.09 26.04
C GLU A 332 -27.03 -3.25 24.67
N ALA A 333 -25.74 -3.64 24.65
CA ALA A 333 -25.01 -3.98 23.43
C ALA A 333 -25.67 -5.13 22.66
N VAL A 334 -26.03 -6.23 23.34
CA VAL A 334 -26.74 -7.36 22.72
C VAL A 334 -28.11 -6.93 22.14
N ASP A 335 -28.88 -6.12 22.87
CA ASP A 335 -30.21 -5.68 22.40
C ASP A 335 -30.11 -4.73 21.19
N SER A 336 -29.14 -3.80 21.17
CA SER A 336 -28.91 -2.92 20.01
C SER A 336 -28.58 -3.72 18.75
N MET A 337 -27.74 -4.76 18.86
CA MET A 337 -27.32 -5.56 17.72
C MET A 337 -28.40 -6.54 17.27
N LEU A 338 -28.91 -7.41 18.16
CA LEU A 338 -29.81 -8.52 17.80
C LEU A 338 -31.31 -8.15 17.76
N VAL A 339 -31.75 -7.16 18.54
CA VAL A 339 -33.19 -6.86 18.71
C VAL A 339 -33.62 -5.61 17.96
N LYS A 340 -32.85 -4.51 18.09
CA LYS A 340 -33.13 -3.26 17.37
C LYS A 340 -32.68 -3.32 15.91
N GLY A 341 -31.66 -4.14 15.62
CA GLY A 341 -31.10 -4.27 14.28
C GLY A 341 -30.32 -3.05 13.82
N ASP A 342 -29.69 -2.31 14.76
CA ASP A 342 -29.02 -1.03 14.52
C ASP A 342 -27.86 -1.12 13.48
N PHE A 343 -27.43 -2.34 13.14
CA PHE A 343 -26.40 -2.65 12.14
C PHE A 343 -26.92 -3.41 10.91
N GLY A 344 -28.24 -3.45 10.69
CA GLY A 344 -28.84 -4.14 9.54
C GLY A 344 -28.53 -5.64 9.51
N SER A 345 -28.17 -6.17 8.34
CA SER A 345 -27.82 -7.59 8.18
C SER A 345 -26.57 -8.03 8.96
N ALA A 346 -25.66 -7.11 9.28
CA ALA A 346 -24.52 -7.38 10.17
C ALA A 346 -24.94 -7.55 11.65
N GLY A 347 -26.18 -7.19 12.00
CA GLY A 347 -26.75 -7.38 13.33
C GLY A 347 -27.39 -8.75 13.57
N CYS A 348 -27.51 -9.63 12.56
CA CYS A 348 -28.20 -10.92 12.71
C CYS A 348 -27.46 -11.96 13.58
N ARG A 349 -26.21 -11.68 13.96
CA ARG A 349 -25.39 -12.50 14.85
C ARG A 349 -24.41 -11.60 15.61
N VAL A 350 -24.19 -11.91 16.89
CA VAL A 350 -23.14 -11.28 17.70
C VAL A 350 -22.08 -12.29 18.10
N ILE A 351 -20.89 -11.78 18.34
CA ILE A 351 -19.76 -12.48 18.95
C ILE A 351 -19.49 -11.83 20.31
N VAL A 352 -19.53 -12.64 21.35
CA VAL A 352 -19.15 -12.23 22.71
C VAL A 352 -17.75 -12.78 22.98
N GLU A 353 -16.78 -11.90 23.25
CA GLU A 353 -15.37 -12.22 23.43
C GLU A 353 -14.85 -11.82 24.82
N GLU A 354 -13.85 -12.55 25.34
CA GLU A 354 -13.11 -12.16 26.54
C GLU A 354 -12.44 -10.78 26.33
N PHE A 355 -12.45 -9.93 27.35
CA PHE A 355 -11.69 -8.69 27.33
C PHE A 355 -10.18 -8.97 27.44
N LEU A 356 -9.40 -8.48 26.48
CA LEU A 356 -7.94 -8.60 26.49
C LEU A 356 -7.32 -7.31 27.06
N GLU A 357 -6.56 -7.43 28.14
CA GLU A 357 -5.80 -6.33 28.73
C GLU A 357 -4.36 -6.31 28.18
N GLY A 358 -3.98 -5.23 27.50
CA GLY A 358 -2.69 -5.13 26.82
C GLY A 358 -2.45 -3.79 26.14
N GLU A 359 -1.46 -3.75 25.27
CA GLU A 359 -1.25 -2.64 24.33
C GLU A 359 -1.71 -3.06 22.92
N GLU A 360 -2.54 -2.23 22.29
CA GLU A 360 -2.96 -2.44 20.89
C GLU A 360 -1.80 -2.17 19.93
N ALA A 361 -1.63 -3.07 18.95
CA ALA A 361 -0.62 -2.96 17.91
C ALA A 361 -1.17 -3.36 16.54
N SER A 362 -0.69 -2.72 15.48
CA SER A 362 -1.08 -2.97 14.10
C SER A 362 0.05 -3.67 13.37
N PHE A 363 -0.15 -4.92 12.98
CA PHE A 363 0.83 -5.69 12.23
C PHE A 363 0.34 -5.93 10.80
N PHE A 364 1.22 -5.76 9.82
CA PHE A 364 0.90 -5.89 8.41
C PHE A 364 1.81 -6.94 7.77
N ALA A 365 1.23 -7.86 7.00
CA ALA A 365 1.97 -8.77 6.14
C ALA A 365 1.53 -8.62 4.69
N LEU A 366 2.49 -8.60 3.77
CA LEU A 366 2.24 -8.76 2.35
C LEU A 366 2.20 -10.25 2.02
N VAL A 367 1.18 -10.70 1.29
CA VAL A 367 0.89 -12.12 1.07
C VAL A 367 0.57 -12.38 -0.40
N ASP A 368 1.06 -13.50 -0.94
CA ASP A 368 0.92 -13.92 -2.36
C ASP A 368 0.06 -15.18 -2.58
N GLY A 369 -0.62 -15.63 -1.53
CA GLY A 369 -1.40 -16.87 -1.49
C GLY A 369 -0.73 -18.03 -0.75
N GLU A 370 0.60 -18.06 -0.64
CA GLU A 370 1.34 -19.12 0.08
C GLU A 370 2.46 -18.57 0.98
N ASN A 371 3.19 -17.56 0.51
CA ASN A 371 4.24 -16.85 1.23
C ASN A 371 3.68 -15.59 1.89
N ALA A 372 4.35 -15.14 2.95
CA ALA A 372 4.09 -13.84 3.56
C ALA A 372 5.39 -13.17 4.02
N ILE A 373 5.53 -11.88 3.75
CA ILE A 373 6.63 -11.05 4.27
C ILE A 373 6.05 -9.93 5.17
N PRO A 374 6.69 -9.61 6.30
CA PRO A 374 6.24 -8.50 7.14
C PRO A 374 6.43 -7.17 6.40
N LEU A 375 5.44 -6.28 6.49
CA LEU A 375 5.72 -4.85 6.32
C LEU A 375 6.29 -4.30 7.62
N GLU A 376 6.82 -3.09 7.55
CA GLU A 376 7.26 -2.33 8.72
C GLU A 376 6.09 -2.06 9.70
N SER A 377 6.40 -1.98 11.00
CA SER A 377 5.37 -1.85 12.03
C SER A 377 4.74 -0.45 12.08
N ALA A 378 3.48 -0.38 12.53
CA ALA A 378 2.80 0.88 12.83
C ALA A 378 1.88 0.74 14.05
N GLN A 379 1.47 1.86 14.65
CA GLN A 379 0.43 1.91 15.68
C GLN A 379 -0.54 3.06 15.39
N ASP A 380 -1.83 2.75 15.39
CA ASP A 380 -2.96 3.66 15.17
C ASP A 380 -3.56 4.16 16.50
N HIS A 381 -4.21 5.32 16.45
CA HIS A 381 -4.96 5.94 17.54
C HIS A 381 -6.44 5.97 17.16
N LYS A 382 -7.17 4.88 17.45
CA LYS A 382 -8.57 4.70 17.03
C LYS A 382 -9.57 5.64 17.70
N ARG A 383 -9.32 6.07 18.93
CA ARG A 383 -10.25 6.93 19.71
C ARG A 383 -10.23 8.37 19.21
N VAL A 384 -11.39 9.01 19.17
CA VAL A 384 -11.56 10.35 18.57
C VAL A 384 -10.84 11.47 19.33
N GLY A 385 -10.78 11.39 20.67
CA GLY A 385 -10.24 12.43 21.53
C GLY A 385 -8.90 12.06 22.17
N ASP A 386 -8.17 13.10 22.58
CA ASP A 386 -6.92 12.99 23.35
C ASP A 386 -7.12 12.14 24.62
N GLY A 387 -6.05 11.46 25.06
CA GLY A 387 -6.10 10.51 26.17
C GLY A 387 -6.91 9.24 25.85
N ASP A 388 -7.07 8.93 24.56
CA ASP A 388 -7.88 7.82 24.04
C ASP A 388 -9.36 7.87 24.48
N THR A 389 -9.93 9.08 24.47
CA THR A 389 -11.31 9.34 24.90
C THR A 389 -12.33 9.36 23.75
N GLY A 390 -13.63 9.24 24.09
CA GLY A 390 -14.74 9.28 23.14
C GLY A 390 -14.91 7.99 22.31
N PRO A 391 -15.77 7.99 21.28
CA PRO A 391 -16.00 6.82 20.41
C PRO A 391 -14.76 6.39 19.61
N ASN A 392 -14.79 5.13 19.16
CA ASN A 392 -13.87 4.62 18.14
C ASN A 392 -14.15 5.28 16.78
N THR A 393 -13.09 5.44 16.00
CA THR A 393 -13.07 5.98 14.64
C THR A 393 -12.37 4.99 13.70
N GLY A 394 -12.18 5.37 12.43
CA GLY A 394 -11.30 4.62 11.54
C GLY A 394 -9.79 4.77 11.85
N GLY A 395 -9.42 5.64 12.78
CA GLY A 395 -8.04 6.05 13.09
C GLY A 395 -7.84 7.55 12.94
N MET A 396 -7.37 8.22 14.01
CA MET A 396 -7.11 9.66 14.09
C MET A 396 -5.62 10.03 13.90
N GLY A 397 -4.75 9.04 13.77
CA GLY A 397 -3.34 9.24 13.51
C GLY A 397 -2.54 7.97 13.77
N ALA A 398 -1.42 7.83 13.09
CA ALA A 398 -0.56 6.66 13.20
C ALA A 398 0.91 7.07 13.14
N TYR A 399 1.79 6.16 13.53
CA TYR A 399 3.23 6.34 13.38
C TYR A 399 3.93 5.01 13.09
N SER A 400 5.12 5.10 12.50
CA SER A 400 5.95 3.96 12.10
C SER A 400 7.44 4.32 12.25
N PRO A 401 8.31 3.43 12.79
CA PRO A 401 7.97 2.12 13.33
C PRO A 401 7.27 2.23 14.70
N ALA A 402 6.57 1.19 15.11
CA ALA A 402 5.95 1.08 16.44
C ALA A 402 6.89 0.34 17.42
N PRO A 403 7.44 1.00 18.47
CA PRO A 403 8.38 0.39 19.42
C PRO A 403 7.85 -0.82 20.17
N VAL A 404 6.53 -0.92 20.38
CA VAL A 404 5.88 -2.08 21.00
C VAL A 404 6.09 -3.37 20.20
N LEU A 405 6.20 -3.28 18.87
CA LEU A 405 6.44 -4.42 17.98
C LEU A 405 7.94 -4.61 17.72
N THR A 406 8.66 -5.14 18.71
CA THR A 406 10.08 -5.54 18.55
C THR A 406 10.26 -6.63 17.50
N LYS A 407 11.46 -6.80 16.94
CA LYS A 407 11.71 -7.81 15.89
C LYS A 407 11.40 -9.24 16.36
N GLU A 408 11.63 -9.52 17.64
CA GLU A 408 11.33 -10.81 18.28
C GLU A 408 9.81 -11.01 18.34
N LEU A 409 9.05 -9.99 18.74
CA LEU A 409 7.59 -10.04 18.78
C LEU A 409 6.98 -10.12 17.37
N GLN A 410 7.54 -9.41 16.39
CA GLN A 410 7.18 -9.54 14.97
C GLN A 410 7.39 -10.98 14.47
N ALA A 411 8.50 -11.63 14.84
CA ALA A 411 8.75 -13.02 14.51
C ALA A 411 7.76 -13.98 15.20
N VAL A 412 7.33 -13.70 16.44
CA VAL A 412 6.24 -14.45 17.09
C VAL A 412 4.94 -14.28 16.31
N VAL A 413 4.53 -13.06 15.97
CA VAL A 413 3.32 -12.77 15.17
C VAL A 413 3.34 -13.49 13.82
N MET A 414 4.47 -13.47 13.11
CA MET A 414 4.59 -14.20 11.83
C MET A 414 4.36 -15.70 12.02
N ASN A 415 4.97 -16.32 13.04
CA ASN A 415 4.92 -17.76 13.25
C ASN A 415 3.62 -18.28 13.88
N SER A 416 2.98 -17.52 14.79
CA SER A 416 1.77 -17.97 15.50
C SER A 416 0.46 -17.45 14.90
N ILE A 417 0.49 -16.34 14.14
CA ILE A 417 -0.71 -15.69 13.61
C ILE A 417 -0.69 -15.67 12.08
N ILE A 418 0.32 -15.08 11.44
CA ILE A 418 0.30 -14.85 9.99
C ILE A 418 0.46 -16.15 9.19
N PHE A 419 1.56 -16.89 9.36
CA PHE A 419 1.78 -18.12 8.59
C PHE A 419 0.68 -19.19 8.81
N PRO A 420 0.15 -19.41 10.03
CA PRO A 420 -0.99 -20.30 10.23
C PRO A 420 -2.26 -19.82 9.51
N THR A 421 -2.53 -18.51 9.49
CA THR A 421 -3.66 -17.95 8.72
C THR A 421 -3.48 -18.14 7.23
N VAL A 422 -2.33 -17.76 6.65
CA VAL A 422 -2.08 -17.91 5.20
C VAL A 422 -2.18 -19.37 4.78
N LYS A 423 -1.57 -20.28 5.55
CA LYS A 423 -1.67 -21.73 5.32
C LYS A 423 -3.11 -22.24 5.47
N GLY A 424 -3.86 -21.73 6.44
CA GLY A 424 -5.27 -22.08 6.65
C GLY A 424 -6.15 -21.65 5.49
N MET A 425 -6.03 -20.40 5.05
CA MET A 425 -6.75 -19.86 3.88
C MET A 425 -6.43 -20.65 2.60
N ALA A 426 -5.16 -21.00 2.37
CA ALA A 426 -4.78 -21.87 1.25
C ALA A 426 -5.39 -23.28 1.36
N ALA A 427 -5.48 -23.85 2.56
CA ALA A 427 -6.05 -25.17 2.81
C ALA A 427 -7.59 -25.23 2.73
N GLU A 428 -8.30 -24.14 3.04
CA GLU A 428 -9.74 -23.99 2.77
C GLU A 428 -10.04 -23.68 1.29
N GLY A 429 -9.03 -23.47 0.44
CA GLY A 429 -9.18 -23.17 -0.98
C GLY A 429 -9.40 -21.69 -1.32
N CYS A 430 -9.26 -20.78 -0.35
CA CYS A 430 -9.41 -19.33 -0.51
C CYS A 430 -8.09 -18.60 -0.27
N LYS A 431 -7.07 -18.91 -1.09
CA LYS A 431 -5.74 -18.27 -1.02
C LYS A 431 -5.85 -16.74 -0.93
N PHE A 432 -5.12 -16.17 0.04
CA PHE A 432 -5.13 -14.73 0.30
C PHE A 432 -3.98 -14.02 -0.44
N VAL A 433 -4.31 -13.10 -1.34
CA VAL A 433 -3.34 -12.19 -1.99
C VAL A 433 -3.66 -10.77 -1.52
N GLY A 434 -2.68 -10.00 -1.08
CA GLY A 434 -2.90 -8.63 -0.62
C GLY A 434 -2.09 -8.25 0.62
N VAL A 435 -2.57 -7.24 1.35
CA VAL A 435 -2.07 -6.92 2.70
C VAL A 435 -3.02 -7.49 3.74
N LEU A 436 -2.50 -8.41 4.56
CA LEU A 436 -3.18 -8.91 5.74
C LEU A 436 -2.82 -8.02 6.94
N TYR A 437 -3.78 -7.24 7.42
CA TYR A 437 -3.65 -6.41 8.63
C TYR A 437 -4.19 -7.17 9.83
N ALA A 438 -3.31 -7.59 10.72
CA ALA A 438 -3.66 -8.12 12.02
C ALA A 438 -3.78 -6.97 13.04
N GLY A 439 -4.99 -6.73 13.54
CA GLY A 439 -5.19 -5.97 14.76
C GLY A 439 -4.83 -6.86 15.95
N LEU A 440 -3.83 -6.47 16.74
CA LEU A 440 -3.29 -7.29 17.83
C LEU A 440 -3.48 -6.62 19.19
N MET A 441 -3.68 -7.45 20.22
CA MET A 441 -3.44 -7.07 21.61
C MET A 441 -2.16 -7.75 22.08
N ILE A 442 -1.18 -6.97 22.53
CA ILE A 442 0.01 -7.49 23.21
C ILE A 442 -0.34 -7.61 24.68
N GLU A 443 -0.66 -8.83 25.14
CA GLU A 443 -1.21 -9.07 26.47
C GLU A 443 -0.26 -8.63 27.58
N LYS A 444 -0.73 -7.76 28.48
CA LYS A 444 0.04 -7.18 29.59
C LYS A 444 0.65 -8.22 30.55
N LYS A 445 0.03 -9.39 30.66
CA LYS A 445 0.44 -10.48 31.58
C LYS A 445 1.50 -11.41 30.98
N SER A 446 1.48 -11.62 29.67
CA SER A 446 2.29 -12.64 28.98
C SER A 446 3.33 -12.03 28.02
N GLY A 447 3.12 -10.79 27.58
CA GLY A 447 3.86 -10.17 26.47
C GLY A 447 3.57 -10.79 25.10
N LEU A 448 2.62 -11.71 25.00
CA LEU A 448 2.31 -12.45 23.78
C LEU A 448 1.21 -11.76 22.97
N PRO A 449 1.26 -11.86 21.63
CA PRO A 449 0.23 -11.29 20.76
C PRO A 449 -1.00 -12.20 20.71
N LYS A 450 -2.19 -11.60 20.83
CA LYS A 450 -3.47 -12.21 20.45
C LYS A 450 -4.11 -11.39 19.33
N LEU A 451 -4.66 -12.08 18.34
CA LEU A 451 -5.44 -11.49 17.26
C LEU A 451 -6.80 -10.97 17.79
N ILE A 452 -7.08 -9.69 17.55
CA ILE A 452 -8.38 -9.04 17.81
C ILE A 452 -9.30 -9.20 16.59
N GLU A 453 -8.79 -8.89 15.41
CA GLU A 453 -9.47 -8.93 14.11
C GLU A 453 -8.47 -8.86 12.95
N TYR A 454 -8.94 -9.24 11.75
CA TYR A 454 -8.23 -8.96 10.49
C TYR A 454 -8.92 -7.81 9.75
N ASN A 455 -8.12 -6.98 9.09
CA ASN A 455 -8.56 -6.24 7.91
C ASN A 455 -7.77 -6.79 6.71
N VAL A 456 -8.35 -6.79 5.52
CA VAL A 456 -7.86 -7.54 4.35
C VAL A 456 -7.24 -6.65 3.25
N ARG A 457 -6.90 -5.43 3.64
CA ARG A 457 -6.34 -4.37 2.80
C ARG A 457 -5.45 -3.46 3.63
N PHE A 458 -4.76 -2.52 2.99
CA PHE A 458 -3.96 -1.52 3.69
C PHE A 458 -4.79 -0.72 4.74
N GLY A 459 -4.15 -0.39 5.86
CA GLY A 459 -4.72 0.46 6.92
C GLY A 459 -4.86 1.91 6.46
N ASP A 460 -5.76 2.66 7.08
CA ASP A 460 -5.90 4.10 6.88
C ASP A 460 -6.21 4.71 8.25
N PRO A 461 -5.27 5.44 8.89
CA PRO A 461 -4.17 6.17 8.26
C PRO A 461 -2.81 5.44 8.18
N GLU A 462 -2.69 4.17 8.59
CA GLU A 462 -1.37 3.51 8.70
C GLU A 462 -0.60 3.40 7.37
N CYS A 463 -1.29 3.20 6.25
CA CYS A 463 -0.65 3.19 4.92
C CYS A 463 0.11 4.50 4.64
N GLN A 464 -0.36 5.63 5.16
CA GLN A 464 0.22 6.94 4.91
C GLN A 464 1.64 7.07 5.47
N VAL A 465 1.88 6.57 6.70
CA VAL A 465 3.23 6.53 7.30
C VAL A 465 4.12 5.44 6.69
N LEU A 466 3.55 4.34 6.21
CA LEU A 466 4.30 3.30 5.50
C LEU A 466 4.80 3.81 4.14
N MET A 467 3.93 4.41 3.33
CA MET A 467 4.26 4.80 1.95
C MET A 467 5.29 5.94 1.87
N VAL A 468 5.35 6.85 2.86
CA VAL A 468 6.43 7.85 2.93
C VAL A 468 7.79 7.25 3.32
N ARG A 469 7.80 6.11 4.04
CA ARG A 469 9.02 5.39 4.44
C ARG A 469 9.47 4.32 3.45
N LEU A 470 8.59 3.81 2.60
CA LEU A 470 8.93 2.76 1.64
C LEU A 470 9.96 3.26 0.61
N GLU A 471 11.07 2.52 0.47
CA GLU A 471 12.15 2.76 -0.51
C GLU A 471 12.19 1.71 -1.63
N SER A 472 11.67 0.50 -1.40
CA SER A 472 11.52 -0.52 -2.45
C SER A 472 10.52 -0.11 -3.53
N ASP A 473 10.71 -0.66 -4.74
CA ASP A 473 9.76 -0.53 -5.84
C ASP A 473 8.42 -1.18 -5.46
N LEU A 474 7.41 -0.34 -5.23
CA LEU A 474 6.08 -0.81 -4.85
C LEU A 474 5.38 -1.56 -5.98
N ALA A 475 5.42 -1.09 -7.24
CA ALA A 475 4.71 -1.75 -8.33
C ALA A 475 5.27 -3.15 -8.61
N GLN A 476 6.60 -3.30 -8.60
CA GLN A 476 7.28 -4.59 -8.74
C GLN A 476 6.87 -5.56 -7.62
N VAL A 477 6.86 -5.10 -6.37
CA VAL A 477 6.53 -5.96 -5.21
C VAL A 477 5.04 -6.35 -5.19
N LEU A 478 4.13 -5.43 -5.51
CA LEU A 478 2.71 -5.76 -5.61
C LEU A 478 2.42 -6.71 -6.79
N LEU A 479 3.14 -6.58 -7.90
CA LEU A 479 3.03 -7.49 -9.05
C LEU A 479 3.58 -8.88 -8.73
N ALA A 480 4.69 -8.98 -8.01
CA ALA A 480 5.23 -10.26 -7.50
C ALA A 480 4.22 -10.95 -6.54
N ALA A 481 3.55 -10.17 -5.67
CA ALA A 481 2.48 -10.70 -4.82
C ALA A 481 1.29 -11.24 -5.65
N CYS A 482 0.93 -10.60 -6.76
CA CYS A 482 -0.10 -11.10 -7.68
C CYS A 482 0.29 -12.41 -8.41
N ARG A 483 1.59 -12.71 -8.48
CA ARG A 483 2.15 -13.86 -9.22
C ARG A 483 2.49 -15.07 -8.35
N GLY A 484 2.47 -14.94 -7.02
CA GLY A 484 2.95 -16.00 -6.12
C GLY A 484 4.48 -15.96 -5.91
N GLU A 485 5.10 -14.81 -6.12
CA GLU A 485 6.56 -14.64 -6.28
C GLU A 485 7.21 -13.86 -5.11
N LEU A 486 6.60 -13.79 -3.91
CA LEU A 486 7.21 -13.10 -2.76
C LEU A 486 8.35 -13.89 -2.08
N SER A 487 8.56 -15.15 -2.47
CA SER A 487 9.65 -15.97 -1.93
C SER A 487 11.01 -15.35 -2.26
N GLY A 488 11.71 -14.84 -1.24
CA GLY A 488 13.00 -14.15 -1.38
C GLY A 488 12.91 -12.64 -1.62
N VAL A 489 11.71 -12.06 -1.73
CA VAL A 489 11.51 -10.61 -1.81
C VAL A 489 11.76 -9.96 -0.44
N SER A 490 12.47 -8.83 -0.42
CA SER A 490 12.75 -8.03 0.77
C SER A 490 12.37 -6.57 0.57
N LEU A 491 11.82 -5.94 1.61
CA LEU A 491 11.42 -4.54 1.60
C LEU A 491 12.44 -3.65 2.31
N ASN A 492 12.89 -2.60 1.62
CA ASN A 492 13.73 -1.54 2.15
C ASN A 492 12.84 -0.38 2.64
N TRP A 493 13.17 0.12 3.82
CA TRP A 493 12.44 1.18 4.52
C TRP A 493 13.42 2.25 4.97
N SER A 494 13.06 3.51 4.75
CA SER A 494 13.91 4.64 5.11
C SER A 494 14.20 4.66 6.62
N PRO A 495 15.43 5.02 7.03
CA PRO A 495 15.76 5.19 8.44
C PRO A 495 14.92 6.29 9.09
N GLY A 496 14.87 6.26 10.42
CA GLY A 496 14.05 7.17 11.22
C GLY A 496 12.58 6.76 11.25
N SER A 497 11.72 7.74 11.53
CA SER A 497 10.29 7.52 11.79
C SER A 497 9.40 8.41 10.93
N ALA A 498 8.14 8.02 10.79
CA ALA A 498 7.07 8.81 10.22
C ALA A 498 5.87 8.87 11.17
N MET A 499 5.18 10.01 11.19
CA MET A 499 3.92 10.21 11.90
C MET A 499 2.90 10.85 10.96
N VAL A 500 1.64 10.43 11.08
CA VAL A 500 0.48 11.08 10.45
C VAL A 500 -0.51 11.53 11.52
N VAL A 501 -0.91 12.80 11.45
CA VAL A 501 -2.01 13.36 12.22
C VAL A 501 -3.21 13.53 11.30
N VAL A 502 -4.34 12.91 11.63
CA VAL A 502 -5.58 13.07 10.83
C VAL A 502 -6.31 14.33 11.29
N MET A 503 -6.63 15.20 10.34
CA MET A 503 -7.61 16.26 10.53
C MET A 503 -8.98 15.77 10.05
N ALA A 504 -9.98 15.90 10.94
CA ALA A 504 -11.33 15.39 10.76
C ALA A 504 -12.37 16.52 10.89
N SER A 505 -13.50 16.38 10.19
CA SER A 505 -14.59 17.36 10.21
C SER A 505 -15.26 17.39 11.59
N ASN A 506 -15.49 18.58 12.13
CA ASN A 506 -16.11 18.74 13.45
C ASN A 506 -17.43 17.95 13.56
N GLY A 507 -17.51 17.07 14.57
CA GLY A 507 -18.61 16.13 14.79
C GLY A 507 -18.36 14.68 14.36
N TYR A 508 -17.30 14.40 13.57
CA TYR A 508 -16.83 13.03 13.32
C TYR A 508 -16.47 12.32 14.64
N PRO A 509 -16.81 11.01 14.84
CA PRO A 509 -17.40 10.04 13.93
C PRO A 509 -18.95 10.01 13.89
N GLY A 510 -19.60 11.00 14.50
CA GLY A 510 -21.04 11.25 14.41
C GLY A 510 -21.42 12.01 13.13
N ALA A 511 -22.43 12.88 13.22
CA ALA A 511 -22.80 13.80 12.15
C ALA A 511 -21.82 14.99 12.11
N TYR A 512 -21.45 15.42 10.91
CA TYR A 512 -20.49 16.50 10.67
C TYR A 512 -20.93 17.35 9.46
N GLU A 513 -20.51 18.62 9.44
CA GLU A 513 -20.75 19.53 8.33
C GLU A 513 -19.86 19.20 7.12
N LYS A 514 -20.39 19.43 5.91
CA LYS A 514 -19.65 19.30 4.64
C LYS A 514 -19.64 20.65 3.91
N GLY A 515 -18.64 20.88 3.07
CA GLY A 515 -18.45 22.12 2.32
C GLY A 515 -17.62 23.18 3.06
N THR A 516 -17.07 22.87 4.24
CA THR A 516 -16.21 23.82 4.96
C THR A 516 -14.86 23.98 4.26
N VAL A 517 -14.45 25.22 4.03
CA VAL A 517 -13.27 25.55 3.19
C VAL A 517 -11.96 25.38 3.97
N ILE A 518 -10.98 24.77 3.31
CA ILE A 518 -9.62 24.48 3.79
C ILE A 518 -8.64 25.41 3.06
N ARG A 519 -7.70 26.03 3.78
CA ARG A 519 -6.70 26.96 3.24
C ARG A 519 -5.29 26.65 3.76
N ASN A 520 -4.28 27.27 3.14
CA ASN A 520 -2.85 27.16 3.47
C ASN A 520 -2.25 25.73 3.35
N LEU A 521 -2.81 24.87 2.49
CA LEU A 521 -2.29 23.51 2.28
C LEU A 521 -0.87 23.50 1.71
N GLU A 522 -0.59 24.34 0.71
CA GLU A 522 0.73 24.44 0.09
C GLU A 522 1.78 24.99 1.07
N ASP A 523 1.47 26.06 1.80
CA ASP A 523 2.37 26.63 2.83
C ASP A 523 2.65 25.61 3.94
N ALA A 524 1.64 24.84 4.36
CA ALA A 524 1.77 23.79 5.37
C ALA A 524 2.68 22.62 4.95
N GLU A 525 2.74 22.26 3.66
CA GLU A 525 3.72 21.27 3.17
C GLU A 525 5.15 21.82 3.18
N HIS A 526 5.34 23.14 3.10
CA HIS A 526 6.65 23.79 3.06
C HIS A 526 7.18 24.27 4.42
N VAL A 527 6.35 24.29 5.48
CA VAL A 527 6.73 24.79 6.82
C VAL A 527 7.85 23.95 7.49
N ALA A 528 8.02 22.70 7.07
CA ALA A 528 9.06 21.80 7.56
C ALA A 528 9.47 20.78 6.47
N PRO A 529 10.73 20.29 6.48
CA PRO A 529 11.16 19.30 5.50
C PRO A 529 10.46 17.95 5.69
N CYS A 530 10.21 17.27 4.57
CA CYS A 530 9.59 15.93 4.53
C CYS A 530 8.17 15.87 5.13
N VAL A 531 7.38 16.95 5.00
CA VAL A 531 5.93 16.93 5.18
C VAL A 531 5.25 16.51 3.87
N GLN A 532 4.14 15.78 3.97
CA GLN A 532 3.22 15.45 2.88
C GLN A 532 1.79 15.41 3.43
N ILE A 533 0.85 16.12 2.80
CA ILE A 533 -0.56 16.11 3.16
C ILE A 533 -1.32 15.16 2.23
N PHE A 534 -1.75 14.02 2.77
CA PHE A 534 -2.62 13.09 2.04
C PHE A 534 -4.08 13.49 2.19
N HIS A 535 -4.67 13.95 1.10
CA HIS A 535 -6.10 14.20 1.01
C HIS A 535 -6.91 12.90 1.10
N ALA A 536 -7.95 12.94 1.93
CA ALA A 536 -9.01 11.93 2.02
C ALA A 536 -10.34 12.55 1.54
N GLY A 537 -11.29 12.81 2.44
CA GLY A 537 -12.58 13.41 2.12
C GLY A 537 -12.51 14.90 1.78
N THR A 538 -11.92 15.25 0.62
CA THR A 538 -11.85 16.60 0.07
C THR A 538 -12.40 16.66 -1.36
N ALA A 539 -12.90 17.82 -1.76
CA ALA A 539 -13.28 18.15 -3.14
C ALA A 539 -12.88 19.60 -3.46
N GLN A 540 -13.08 20.00 -4.72
CA GLN A 540 -13.01 21.40 -5.13
C GLN A 540 -14.43 21.96 -5.28
N ASP A 541 -14.67 23.19 -4.84
CA ASP A 541 -15.92 23.91 -5.08
C ASP A 541 -15.91 24.68 -6.43
N SER A 542 -17.02 25.34 -6.75
CA SER A 542 -17.17 26.13 -7.98
C SER A 542 -16.31 27.39 -8.05
N GLU A 543 -15.75 27.85 -6.93
CA GLU A 543 -14.83 28.99 -6.85
C GLU A 543 -13.36 28.54 -6.94
N GLY A 544 -13.10 27.23 -6.92
CA GLY A 544 -11.78 26.64 -6.95
C GLY A 544 -11.19 26.37 -5.57
N ASN A 545 -11.92 26.62 -4.47
CA ASN A 545 -11.43 26.33 -3.12
C ASN A 545 -11.44 24.82 -2.83
N ILE A 546 -10.52 24.36 -1.98
CA ILE A 546 -10.58 23.00 -1.41
C ILE A 546 -11.58 22.99 -0.26
N ILE A 547 -12.52 22.04 -0.28
CA ILE A 547 -13.57 21.88 0.73
C ILE A 547 -13.56 20.47 1.35
N ALA A 548 -13.93 20.39 2.63
CA ALA A 548 -14.12 19.13 3.34
C ALA A 548 -15.45 18.45 2.94
N THR A 549 -15.41 17.19 2.53
CA THR A 549 -16.57 16.41 2.08
C THR A 549 -16.75 15.06 2.80
N GLY A 550 -15.78 14.65 3.63
CA GLY A 550 -15.82 13.43 4.42
C GLY A 550 -15.58 13.65 5.92
N GLY A 551 -15.64 12.57 6.69
CA GLY A 551 -15.41 12.61 8.14
C GLY A 551 -13.92 12.79 8.48
N ARG A 552 -13.05 11.99 7.84
CA ARG A 552 -11.60 12.22 7.80
C ARG A 552 -11.25 12.93 6.49
N VAL A 553 -10.46 13.97 6.58
CA VAL A 553 -10.33 14.95 5.48
C VAL A 553 -8.89 15.07 5.00
N LEU A 554 -7.93 15.19 5.92
CA LEU A 554 -6.49 15.23 5.61
C LEU A 554 -5.75 14.29 6.55
N GLY A 555 -4.68 13.66 6.06
CA GLY A 555 -3.64 13.05 6.88
C GLY A 555 -2.33 13.82 6.69
N VAL A 556 -1.99 14.65 7.66
CA VAL A 556 -0.77 15.47 7.64
C VAL A 556 0.37 14.58 8.12
N THR A 557 1.20 14.13 7.18
CA THR A 557 2.25 13.14 7.41
C THR A 557 3.62 13.82 7.39
N ALA A 558 4.51 13.49 8.31
CA ALA A 558 5.89 13.95 8.27
C ALA A 558 6.89 12.85 8.63
N LYS A 559 8.09 12.90 8.02
CA LYS A 559 9.24 12.08 8.43
C LYS A 559 10.20 12.87 9.33
N GLY A 560 10.84 12.17 10.26
CA GLY A 560 11.91 12.66 11.13
C GLY A 560 13.01 11.62 11.30
N THR A 561 14.17 12.04 11.80
CA THR A 561 15.27 11.15 12.18
C THR A 561 14.90 10.23 13.36
N ASP A 562 13.94 10.67 14.18
CA ASP A 562 13.22 9.89 15.17
C ASP A 562 11.72 10.26 15.20
N LEU A 563 10.96 9.68 16.14
CA LEU A 563 9.53 9.90 16.28
C LEU A 563 9.16 11.28 16.87
N GLU A 564 10.05 11.88 17.66
CA GLU A 564 9.84 13.22 18.23
C GLU A 564 9.98 14.29 17.14
N GLU A 565 11.00 14.18 16.30
CA GLU A 565 11.15 15.05 15.14
C GLU A 565 10.00 14.88 14.13
N ALA A 566 9.56 13.64 13.88
CA ALA A 566 8.41 13.37 13.01
C ALA A 566 7.12 14.02 13.54
N ARG A 567 6.85 13.90 14.86
CA ARG A 567 5.76 14.59 15.55
C ARG A 567 5.84 16.10 15.33
N ASP A 568 6.98 16.70 15.70
CA ASP A 568 7.12 18.16 15.71
C ASP A 568 7.00 18.76 14.30
N ARG A 569 7.38 18.03 13.25
CA ARG A 569 7.16 18.43 11.85
C ARG A 569 5.69 18.32 11.45
N ALA A 570 5.03 17.21 11.77
CA ALA A 570 3.61 17.00 11.47
C ALA A 570 2.71 18.05 12.14
N TYR A 571 2.90 18.31 13.44
CA TYR A 571 2.09 19.31 14.15
C TYR A 571 2.37 20.74 13.70
N ARG A 572 3.59 21.09 13.28
CA ARG A 572 3.86 22.41 12.66
C ARG A 572 3.06 22.60 11.37
N ALA A 573 2.97 21.57 10.53
CA ALA A 573 2.14 21.61 9.32
C ALA A 573 0.64 21.71 9.67
N VAL A 574 0.16 20.95 10.66
CA VAL A 574 -1.22 21.05 11.15
C VAL A 574 -1.54 22.44 11.71
N GLU A 575 -0.60 23.11 12.40
CA GLU A 575 -0.77 24.47 12.93
C GLU A 575 -0.83 25.55 11.83
N GLU A 576 -0.28 25.31 10.64
CA GLU A 576 -0.32 26.22 9.48
C GLU A 576 -1.62 26.09 8.65
N ILE A 577 -2.28 24.91 8.68
CA ILE A 577 -3.51 24.67 7.92
C ILE A 577 -4.68 25.47 8.52
N ASN A 578 -5.22 26.40 7.73
CA ASN A 578 -6.38 27.20 8.11
C ASN A 578 -7.68 26.49 7.73
N TRP A 579 -8.22 25.70 8.65
CA TRP A 579 -9.51 25.03 8.50
C TRP A 579 -10.34 25.04 9.81
N PRO A 580 -11.16 26.09 10.05
CA PRO A 580 -11.97 26.21 11.26
C PRO A 580 -13.07 25.15 11.39
N GLY A 581 -13.42 24.46 10.31
CA GLY A 581 -14.41 23.38 10.28
C GLY A 581 -13.86 22.02 10.73
N GLY A 582 -12.57 21.92 11.03
CA GLY A 582 -11.90 20.68 11.42
C GLY A 582 -11.35 20.67 12.85
N PHE A 583 -10.96 19.48 13.29
CA PHE A 583 -10.19 19.22 14.51
C PHE A 583 -9.19 18.08 14.28
N TYR A 584 -8.28 17.90 15.23
CA TYR A 584 -7.28 16.84 15.25
C TYR A 584 -6.91 16.51 16.71
N ARG A 585 -6.34 15.32 16.95
CA ARG A 585 -5.78 14.95 18.26
C ARG A 585 -4.40 15.57 18.49
N ARG A 586 -4.09 15.99 19.70
CA ARG A 586 -2.81 16.62 20.08
C ARG A 586 -1.78 15.64 20.66
N ASP A 587 -2.16 14.38 20.80
CA ASP A 587 -1.40 13.35 21.51
C ASP A 587 -0.98 12.15 20.63
N ILE A 588 -1.00 12.28 19.30
CA ILE A 588 -0.57 11.18 18.42
C ILE A 588 0.88 10.79 18.75
N GLY A 589 1.10 9.51 19.08
CA GLY A 589 2.39 8.97 19.51
C GLY A 589 2.63 8.98 21.02
N TRP A 590 1.65 9.36 21.87
CA TRP A 590 1.84 9.52 23.32
C TRP A 590 2.30 8.27 24.08
N ARG A 591 2.02 7.07 23.55
CA ARG A 591 2.47 5.80 24.15
C ARG A 591 3.97 5.55 23.95
N ALA A 592 4.53 6.03 22.84
CA ALA A 592 5.94 5.86 22.48
C ALA A 592 6.84 7.05 22.90
N LEU A 593 6.26 8.22 23.12
CA LEU A 593 6.98 9.45 23.47
C LEU A 593 6.84 9.81 24.97
N PRO A 594 7.86 10.41 25.62
CA PRO A 594 7.79 10.76 27.04
C PRO A 594 6.66 11.75 27.38
N GLN A 595 5.81 11.41 28.37
CA GLN A 595 4.64 12.21 28.78
C GLN A 595 4.89 13.72 29.02
N LYS A 596 6.11 14.12 29.38
CA LYS A 596 6.48 15.53 29.57
C LYS A 596 6.28 16.39 28.31
N GLN A 597 6.23 15.78 27.12
CA GLN A 597 6.18 16.49 25.84
C GLN A 597 4.74 16.86 25.39
N PHE A 598 3.71 16.26 26.00
CA PHE A 598 2.29 16.54 25.68
C PHE A 598 1.64 17.55 26.65
N ALA A 599 2.34 17.96 27.70
CA ALA A 599 1.78 18.73 28.81
C ALA A 599 1.77 20.27 28.61
N THR A 600 1.94 20.77 27.39
CA THR A 600 2.10 22.22 27.12
C THR A 600 1.35 22.70 25.88
N LYS A 601 0.50 23.73 26.09
CA LYS A 601 -0.48 24.38 25.18
C LYS A 601 -1.91 23.79 25.23
N GLY A 602 -2.54 23.94 26.40
CA GLY A 602 -3.99 24.14 26.49
C GLY A 602 -4.35 25.62 26.40
#